data_AF-F2PNJ2-F1
#
_entry.id   AF-F2PNJ2-F1
#
_cell.length_a   1.000
_cell.length_b   1.000
_cell.length_c   1.000
_cell.angle_alpha   90.00
_cell.angle_beta   90.00
_cell.angle_gamma   90.00
#
_symmetry.space_group_name_H-M   'P 1'
#
loop_
_entity.id
_entity.type
_entity.pdbx_description
1 polymer ?
#
loop_
_entity_poly.entity_id
_entity_poly.type
_entity_poly.pdbx_seq_one_letter_code
_entity_poly.pdbx_strand_id
1 'polypeptide(L)'
;MPAVIKRRLLRGEVTYSDVKGEEVNILHELGYFEKQSQFITALARRDDWVKSVVAHHLNIDPSRCHIADSATWLKGSFNLCIPVTIQDRIRYQLGNRVKLILNTLHQQFDEPHSYTDK
;
A
#
# COMPACT_ATOMS: atom_id res chain seq x y z
N MET A 1 -20.85 21.73 23.01
CA MET A 1 -20.35 20.35 22.89
C MET A 1 -18.95 20.41 22.30
N PRO A 2 -17.90 19.85 22.94
CA PRO A 2 -16.56 19.86 22.35
C PRO A 2 -16.54 19.04 21.07
N ALA A 3 -15.75 19.46 20.08
CA ALA A 3 -15.63 18.77 18.80
C ALA A 3 -14.93 17.43 19.01
N VAL A 4 -15.54 16.35 18.49
CA VAL A 4 -14.95 15.01 18.53
C VAL A 4 -13.90 14.91 17.43
N ILE A 5 -12.63 14.83 17.81
CA ILE A 5 -11.52 14.64 16.87
C ILE A 5 -11.44 13.16 16.50
N LYS A 6 -11.58 12.87 15.21
CA LYS A 6 -11.39 11.53 14.65
C LYS A 6 -10.01 11.42 14.03
N ARG A 7 -9.37 10.26 14.21
CA ARG A 7 -8.12 9.91 13.54
C ARG A 7 -8.31 8.67 12.69
N ARG A 8 -7.56 8.58 11.58
CA ARG A 8 -7.71 7.50 10.60
C ARG A 8 -6.64 6.43 10.79
N LEU A 9 -7.09 5.21 11.04
CA LEU A 9 -6.31 3.99 11.03
C LEU A 9 -6.56 3.22 9.72
N LEU A 10 -5.83 2.11 9.54
CA LEU A 10 -6.05 1.19 8.40
C LEU A 10 -7.46 0.59 8.37
N ARG A 11 -8.03 0.30 9.54
CA ARG A 11 -9.32 -0.39 9.67
C ARG A 11 -10.52 0.56 9.77
N GLY A 12 -10.28 1.87 9.84
CA GLY A 12 -11.34 2.86 9.98
C GLY A 12 -10.92 4.10 10.76
N GLU A 13 -11.90 4.94 11.09
CA GLU A 13 -11.69 6.10 11.96
C GLU A 13 -11.93 5.74 13.41
N VAL A 14 -11.14 6.32 14.31
CA VAL A 14 -11.25 6.13 15.77
C VAL A 14 -11.24 7.47 16.50
N THR A 15 -11.90 7.51 17.65
CA THR A 15 -11.82 8.59 18.64
C THR A 15 -10.96 8.15 19.82
N TYR A 16 -10.52 9.10 20.65
CA TYR A 16 -9.75 8.78 21.85
C TYR A 16 -10.50 7.82 22.79
N SER A 17 -11.81 8.02 22.97
CA SER A 17 -12.65 7.15 23.81
C SER A 17 -12.73 5.71 23.29
N ASP A 18 -12.66 5.51 21.97
CA ASP A 18 -12.74 4.19 21.36
C ASP A 18 -11.49 3.36 21.68
N VAL A 19 -10.34 4.01 21.76
CA VAL A 19 -9.04 3.33 21.85
C VAL A 19 -8.32 3.47 23.20
N LYS A 20 -8.84 4.30 24.12
CA LYS A 20 -8.20 4.56 25.42
C LYS A 20 -7.95 3.28 26.25
N GLY A 21 -8.80 2.27 26.08
CA GLY A 21 -8.71 0.99 26.80
C GLY A 21 -8.05 -0.14 26.02
N GLU A 22 -7.59 0.11 24.78
CA GLU A 22 -6.99 -0.93 23.96
C GLU A 22 -5.48 -1.03 24.21
N GLU A 23 -4.97 -2.25 24.37
CA GLU A 23 -3.52 -2.53 24.52
C GLU A 23 -2.79 -2.64 23.18
N VAL A 24 -3.18 -1.82 22.20
CA VAL A 24 -2.51 -1.75 20.89
C VAL A 24 -1.79 -0.41 20.74
N ASN A 25 -0.67 -0.41 20.02
CA ASN A 25 0.08 0.82 19.76
C ASN A 25 -0.61 1.66 18.67
N ILE A 26 -1.67 2.36 19.06
CA ILE A 26 -2.46 3.22 18.17
C ILE A 26 -1.60 4.32 17.53
N LEU A 27 -0.58 4.82 18.22
CA LEU A 27 0.34 5.82 17.66
C LEU A 27 1.09 5.25 16.44
N HIS A 28 1.56 4.01 16.55
CA HIS A 28 2.21 3.31 15.45
C HIS A 28 1.21 3.05 14.29
N GLU A 29 -0.03 2.67 14.59
CA GLU A 29 -1.05 2.47 13.55
C GLU A 29 -1.45 3.75 12.82
N LEU A 30 -1.47 4.89 13.52
CA LEU A 30 -1.74 6.21 12.92
C LEU A 30 -0.68 6.59 11.90
N GLY A 31 0.60 6.39 12.23
CA GLY A 31 1.70 6.66 11.30
C GLY A 31 1.68 5.74 10.07
N TYR A 32 1.13 4.53 10.20
CA TYR A 32 1.07 3.58 9.11
C TYR A 32 0.17 4.04 7.96
N PHE A 33 -0.98 4.66 8.26
CA PHE A 33 -1.90 5.13 7.23
C PHE A 33 -1.24 6.16 6.29
N GLU A 34 -0.54 7.13 6.86
CA GLU A 34 0.17 8.16 6.09
C GLU A 34 1.32 7.56 5.27
N LYS A 35 2.14 6.70 5.89
CA LYS A 35 3.25 6.01 5.20
C LYS A 35 2.75 5.16 4.03
N GLN A 36 1.66 4.41 4.22
CA GLN A 36 1.05 3.62 3.14
C GLN A 36 0.55 4.52 2.01
N SER A 37 -0.08 5.66 2.33
CA SER A 37 -0.54 6.63 1.34
C SER A 37 0.63 7.18 0.51
N GLN A 38 1.71 7.63 1.17
CA GLN A 38 2.91 8.13 0.52
C GLN A 38 3.56 7.07 -0.38
N PHE A 39 3.66 5.82 0.09
CA PHE A 39 4.19 4.72 -0.69
C PHE A 39 3.37 4.46 -1.96
N ILE A 40 2.04 4.43 -1.85
CA ILE A 40 1.15 4.24 -3.01
C ILE A 40 1.28 5.40 -3.99
N THR A 41 1.33 6.64 -3.51
CA THR A 41 1.53 7.82 -4.38
C THR A 41 2.88 7.77 -5.09
N ALA A 42 3.95 7.41 -4.39
CA ALA A 42 5.28 7.27 -4.98
C ALA A 42 5.30 6.18 -6.06
N LEU A 43 4.60 5.08 -5.84
CA LEU A 43 4.54 3.98 -6.78
C LEU A 43 3.64 4.27 -7.99
N ALA A 44 2.52 4.97 -7.79
CA ALA A 44 1.65 5.43 -8.88
C ALA A 44 2.38 6.39 -9.84
N ARG A 45 3.33 7.18 -9.33
CA ARG A 45 4.22 8.03 -10.16
C ARG A 45 5.28 7.23 -10.94
N ARG A 46 5.47 5.96 -10.61
CA ARG A 46 6.46 5.06 -11.22
C ARG A 46 5.76 3.90 -11.96
N ASP A 47 4.67 4.22 -12.65
CA ASP A 47 3.93 3.29 -13.52
C ASP A 47 4.89 2.49 -14.44
N ASP A 48 5.76 3.17 -15.16
CA ASP A 48 6.68 2.53 -16.12
C ASP A 48 7.60 1.50 -15.45
N TRP A 49 8.02 1.75 -14.21
CA TRP A 49 8.81 0.79 -13.44
C TRP A 49 7.99 -0.46 -13.14
N VAL A 50 6.74 -0.31 -12.69
CA VAL A 50 5.85 -1.44 -12.41
C VAL A 50 5.56 -2.23 -13.69
N LYS A 51 5.28 -1.55 -14.82
CA LYS A 51 5.10 -2.19 -16.14
C LYS A 51 6.33 -2.98 -16.55
N SER A 52 7.52 -2.39 -16.42
CA SER A 52 8.80 -3.02 -16.75
C SER A 52 9.03 -4.28 -15.91
N VAL A 53 8.81 -4.22 -14.60
CA VAL A 53 8.92 -5.38 -13.71
C VAL A 53 7.95 -6.48 -14.12
N VAL A 54 6.67 -6.17 -14.33
CA VAL A 54 5.67 -7.18 -14.72
C VAL A 54 6.01 -7.79 -16.08
N ALA A 55 6.39 -6.95 -17.03
CA ALA A 55 6.74 -7.37 -18.38
C ALA A 55 7.95 -8.30 -18.41
N HIS A 56 8.99 -7.99 -17.63
CA HIS A 56 10.17 -8.82 -17.47
C HIS A 56 9.82 -10.21 -16.91
N HIS A 57 9.01 -10.29 -15.85
CA HIS A 57 8.61 -11.57 -15.26
C HIS A 57 7.70 -12.41 -16.16
N LEU A 58 6.95 -11.75 -17.06
CA LEU A 58 6.04 -12.42 -18.00
C LEU A 58 6.65 -12.64 -19.38
N ASN A 59 7.87 -12.17 -19.61
CA ASN A 59 8.58 -12.16 -20.89
C ASN A 59 7.73 -11.56 -22.03
N ILE A 60 7.23 -10.35 -21.83
CA ILE A 60 6.41 -9.59 -22.78
C ILE A 60 6.93 -8.16 -22.90
N ASP A 61 6.40 -7.41 -23.87
CA ASP A 61 6.70 -5.99 -24.01
C ASP A 61 5.98 -5.15 -22.92
N PRO A 62 6.65 -4.19 -22.26
CA PRO A 62 6.05 -3.31 -21.26
C PRO A 62 4.86 -2.48 -21.74
N SER A 63 4.79 -2.12 -23.02
CA SER A 63 3.66 -1.37 -23.60
C SER A 63 2.35 -2.17 -23.55
N ARG A 64 2.43 -3.49 -23.42
CA ARG A 64 1.27 -4.37 -23.30
C ARG A 64 0.72 -4.44 -21.87
N CYS A 65 1.45 -3.92 -20.89
CA CYS A 65 1.04 -3.88 -19.49
C CYS A 65 0.26 -2.60 -19.20
N HIS A 66 -0.98 -2.74 -18.74
CA HIS A 66 -1.85 -1.63 -18.34
C HIS A 66 -2.13 -1.73 -16.84
N ILE A 67 -1.62 -0.79 -16.07
CA ILE A 67 -1.82 -0.74 -14.62
C ILE A 67 -3.20 -0.16 -14.32
N ALA A 68 -3.95 -0.79 -13.43
CA ALA A 68 -5.22 -0.25 -12.98
C ALA A 68 -5.02 1.03 -12.13
N ASP A 69 -6.03 1.90 -12.07
CA ASP A 69 -5.98 3.12 -11.26
C ASP A 69 -5.58 2.82 -9.80
N SER A 70 -4.70 3.65 -9.23
CA SER A 70 -4.19 3.50 -7.86
C SER A 70 -5.28 3.48 -6.77
N ALA A 71 -6.44 4.09 -7.03
CA ALA A 71 -7.61 4.03 -6.17
C ALA A 71 -8.23 2.62 -6.10
N THR A 72 -8.01 1.79 -7.12
CA THR A 72 -8.52 0.41 -7.21
C THR A 72 -7.53 -0.64 -6.70
N TRP A 73 -6.34 -0.23 -6.27
CA TRP A 73 -5.34 -1.14 -5.73
C TRP A 73 -5.80 -1.72 -4.40
N LEU A 74 -5.54 -3.00 -4.20
CA LEU A 74 -5.95 -3.70 -2.99
C LEU A 74 -4.86 -3.52 -1.93
N LYS A 75 -5.23 -2.89 -0.82
CA LYS A 75 -4.33 -2.53 0.28
C LYS A 75 -4.60 -3.47 1.44
N GLY A 76 -3.62 -4.32 1.75
CA GLY A 76 -3.60 -5.11 2.97
C GLY A 76 -2.84 -4.38 4.07
N SER A 77 -2.80 -4.99 5.25
CA SER A 77 -1.99 -4.50 6.37
C SER A 77 -0.49 -4.54 6.08
N PHE A 78 -0.02 -5.45 5.22
CA PHE A 78 1.41 -5.63 4.91
C PHE A 78 1.70 -5.77 3.41
N ASN A 79 0.66 -5.76 2.57
CA ASN A 79 0.78 -6.10 1.16
C ASN A 79 0.03 -5.08 0.32
N LEU A 80 0.63 -4.65 -0.78
CA LEU A 80 -0.03 -3.89 -1.83
C LEU A 80 -0.18 -4.76 -3.07
N CYS A 81 -1.41 -4.94 -3.52
CA CYS A 81 -1.71 -5.70 -4.72
C CYS A 81 -2.14 -4.76 -5.86
N ILE A 82 -1.35 -4.76 -6.92
CA ILE A 82 -1.51 -3.92 -8.10
C ILE A 82 -2.05 -4.77 -9.23
N PRO A 83 -3.30 -4.52 -9.68
CA PRO A 83 -3.83 -5.22 -10.84
C PRO A 83 -3.22 -4.69 -12.12
N VAL A 84 -2.72 -5.59 -12.96
CA VAL A 84 -2.14 -5.26 -14.27
C VAL A 84 -2.85 -6.08 -15.34
N THR A 85 -3.39 -5.40 -16.35
CA THR A 85 -4.01 -6.02 -17.52
C THR A 85 -2.97 -6.14 -18.63
N ILE A 86 -2.86 -7.32 -19.22
CA ILE A 86 -1.93 -7.63 -20.29
C ILE A 86 -2.69 -7.70 -21.62
N GLN A 87 -2.41 -6.79 -22.54
CA GLN A 87 -3.01 -6.81 -23.87
C GLN A 87 -2.46 -7.96 -24.73
N ASP A 88 -3.33 -8.50 -25.58
CA ASP A 88 -3.03 -9.52 -26.60
C ASP A 88 -2.37 -10.80 -26.07
N ARG A 89 -2.65 -11.14 -24.81
CA ARG A 89 -2.09 -12.33 -24.19
C ARG A 89 -2.84 -13.57 -24.66
N ILE A 90 -2.34 -14.20 -25.71
CA ILE A 90 -2.83 -15.50 -26.16
C ILE A 90 -2.29 -16.55 -25.18
N ARG A 91 -3.03 -16.83 -24.12
CA ARG A 91 -2.79 -18.00 -23.25
C ARG A 91 -4.06 -18.83 -23.18
N TYR A 92 -3.90 -20.15 -23.02
CA TYR A 92 -4.96 -21.13 -22.78
C TYR A 92 -5.76 -20.91 -21.46
N GLN A 93 -5.50 -19.82 -20.73
CA GLN A 93 -6.25 -19.45 -19.52
C GLN A 93 -7.09 -18.18 -19.80
N LEU A 94 -8.36 -18.22 -19.38
CA LEU A 94 -9.43 -17.25 -19.64
C LEU A 94 -9.22 -15.82 -19.05
N GLY A 95 -7.99 -15.38 -18.81
CA GLY A 95 -7.70 -14.12 -18.12
C GLY A 95 -6.46 -13.40 -18.59
N ASN A 96 -6.63 -12.13 -18.96
CA ASN A 96 -5.55 -11.22 -19.34
C ASN A 96 -5.00 -10.42 -18.14
N ARG A 97 -5.49 -10.66 -16.92
CA ARG A 97 -5.16 -9.86 -15.74
C ARG A 97 -4.23 -10.61 -14.80
N VAL A 98 -3.15 -9.95 -14.38
CA VAL A 98 -2.21 -10.43 -13.35
C VAL A 98 -2.24 -9.51 -12.13
N LYS A 99 -1.80 -10.02 -10.99
CA LYS A 99 -1.69 -9.27 -9.74
C LYS A 99 -0.22 -9.23 -9.33
N LEU A 100 0.36 -8.03 -9.28
CA LEU A 100 1.66 -7.82 -8.67
C LEU A 100 1.45 -7.60 -7.18
N ILE A 101 2.08 -8.42 -6.34
CA ILE A 101 2.01 -8.30 -4.88
C ILE A 101 3.35 -7.76 -4.40
N LEU A 102 3.32 -6.59 -3.77
CA LEU A 102 4.48 -5.99 -3.11
C LEU A 102 4.27 -6.09 -1.61
N ASN A 103 5.20 -6.74 -0.93
CA ASN A 103 5.20 -6.75 0.52
C ASN A 103 5.70 -5.38 0.99
N THR A 104 4.82 -4.61 1.63
CA THR A 104 5.15 -3.35 2.29
C THR A 104 5.74 -3.60 3.68
N LEU A 105 6.44 -4.73 3.84
CA LEU A 105 7.05 -5.19 5.10
C LEU A 105 7.64 -3.99 5.81
N HIS A 106 7.18 -3.82 7.06
CA HIS A 106 7.64 -2.85 8.06
C HIS A 106 8.92 -2.19 7.59
N GLN A 107 8.79 -1.05 6.92
CA GLN A 107 9.92 -0.16 6.79
C GLN A 107 10.16 0.30 8.23
N GLN A 108 11.04 -0.44 8.92
CA GLN A 108 11.70 -0.08 10.16
C GLN A 108 12.40 1.23 9.85
N PHE A 109 11.63 2.31 9.91
CA PHE A 109 12.17 3.61 10.20
C PHE A 109 12.44 3.54 11.69
N ASP A 110 13.72 3.37 12.02
CA ASP A 110 14.23 3.62 13.36
C ASP A 110 13.56 4.90 13.87
N GLU A 111 12.79 4.76 14.95
CA GLU A 111 12.66 5.86 15.90
C GLU A 111 14.09 6.28 16.22
N PRO A 112 14.48 7.55 16.03
CA PRO A 112 15.69 8.03 16.67
C PRO A 112 15.43 7.82 18.15
N HIS A 113 16.06 6.79 18.73
CA HIS A 113 16.10 6.61 20.15
C HIS A 113 16.81 7.85 20.67
N SER A 114 16.04 8.85 21.09
CA SER A 114 16.54 9.91 21.93
C SER A 114 16.80 9.28 23.30
N TYR A 115 17.87 8.50 23.36
CA TYR A 115 18.67 8.38 24.56
C TYR A 115 19.35 9.73 24.74
N THR A 116 18.64 10.66 25.36
CA THR A 116 19.29 11.64 26.24
C THR A 116 19.02 11.18 27.64
N ASP A 117 19.96 10.36 28.10
CA ASP A 117 20.29 10.15 29.49
C ASP A 117 20.71 11.49 30.12
N LYS A 118 20.36 11.65 31.40
CA LYS A 118 20.59 12.77 32.35
C LYS A 118 19.53 13.86 32.48
#